data_AF-A0A8S1RQK8-F1
#
_entry.id   AF-A0A8S1RQK8-F1
#
_cell.length_a   1.000
_cell.length_b   1.000
_cell.length_c   1.000
_cell.angle_alpha   90.00
_cell.angle_beta   90.00
_cell.angle_gamma   90.00
#
_symmetry.space_group_name_H-M   'P 1'
#
loop_
_entity.id
_entity.type
_entity.pdbx_description
1 polymer ?
#
loop_
_entity_poly.entity_id
_entity_poly.type
_entity_poly.pdbx_seq_one_letter_code
_entity_poly.pdbx_strand_id
1 'polypeptide(L)'
;MWLEVEDYRRFVISILLFYLSPTIILQQGIYQNGMKIGKWEINSKHKIIGGGNYNEKGQKFGQWIEIDEKKYWEYCQLLYFGNYQDGIKVGIWETHFCLFTNDIRTIGNGTYDENGIKVGQWTEVSETFWEKSQVIYKGQYENGIKSGRWNEYFCENKQNQLIGGGMYDQNGVKFGRWIEMHEYFSSQLQIIYVGTYSNGIKDQEFKQKKLQNFR
;
A
#
# COMPACT_ATOMS: atom_id res chain seq x y z
N MET A 1 14.38 -21.92 8.22
CA MET A 1 14.97 -23.27 8.15
C MET A 1 14.34 -23.95 6.95
N TRP A 2 15.11 -24.16 5.89
CA TRP A 2 14.65 -24.77 4.65
C TRP A 2 14.73 -26.29 4.79
N LEU A 3 13.67 -27.01 4.46
CA LEU A 3 13.73 -28.46 4.26
C LEU A 3 13.65 -28.70 2.76
N GLU A 4 14.76 -29.12 2.17
CA GLU A 4 14.86 -29.50 0.75
C GLU A 4 14.71 -31.03 0.62
N VAL A 5 13.89 -31.48 -0.33
CA VAL A 5 13.83 -32.87 -0.79
C VAL A 5 13.89 -32.85 -2.32
N GLU A 6 14.86 -33.54 -2.91
CA GLU A 6 15.00 -33.81 -4.35
C GLU A 6 13.89 -34.79 -4.78
N ASP A 7 13.02 -34.53 -5.78
CA ASP A 7 13.29 -34.61 -7.22
C ASP A 7 12.03 -34.13 -8.04
N TYR A 8 12.17 -33.94 -9.36
CA TYR A 8 11.21 -33.44 -10.40
C TYR A 8 9.73 -33.14 -10.04
N ARG A 9 9.32 -31.87 -10.25
CA ARG A 9 8.03 -31.22 -9.93
C ARG A 9 7.73 -31.15 -8.42
N ARG A 10 8.39 -30.20 -7.77
CA ARG A 10 8.20 -29.91 -6.34
C ARG A 10 6.94 -29.05 -6.12
N PHE A 11 5.96 -29.58 -5.36
CA PHE A 11 5.07 -28.74 -4.57
C PHE A 11 5.88 -28.22 -3.39
N VAL A 12 6.06 -26.90 -3.29
CA VAL A 12 6.83 -26.30 -2.21
C VAL A 12 5.94 -25.34 -1.44
N ILE A 13 5.87 -25.55 -0.14
CA ILE A 13 5.29 -24.60 0.81
C ILE A 13 6.46 -23.76 1.32
N SER A 14 6.47 -22.47 0.96
CA SER A 14 7.39 -21.51 1.57
C SER A 14 6.72 -20.89 2.79
N ILE A 15 7.29 -21.12 3.97
CA ILE A 15 6.83 -20.55 5.24
C ILE A 15 7.64 -19.28 5.51
N LEU A 16 6.99 -18.11 5.54
CA LEU A 16 7.58 -16.91 6.17
C LEU A 16 7.06 -16.81 7.61
N LEU A 17 7.98 -16.93 8.58
CA LEU A 17 7.71 -16.67 10.00
C LEU A 17 8.28 -15.30 10.36
N PHE A 18 7.41 -14.36 10.74
CA PHE A 18 7.82 -13.08 11.32
C PHE A 18 7.45 -13.02 12.80
N TYR A 19 8.42 -12.64 13.64
CA TYR A 19 8.28 -12.56 15.10
C TYR A 19 7.44 -11.38 15.62
N LEU A 20 6.87 -10.53 14.74
CA LEU A 20 6.18 -9.29 15.13
C LEU A 20 4.68 -9.26 14.77
N SER A 21 4.16 -10.30 14.10
CA SER A 21 2.73 -10.50 13.88
C SER A 21 2.40 -11.97 14.11
N PRO A 22 1.38 -12.32 14.93
CA PRO A 22 0.97 -13.71 15.14
C PRO A 22 0.35 -14.36 13.88
N THR A 23 0.32 -13.63 12.76
CA THR A 23 -0.28 -14.10 11.50
C THR A 23 0.76 -14.84 10.67
N ILE A 24 0.61 -16.16 10.58
CA ILE A 24 1.40 -16.98 9.67
C ILE A 24 0.90 -16.75 8.24
N ILE A 25 1.80 -16.33 7.35
CA ILE A 25 1.55 -16.20 5.92
C ILE A 25 2.35 -17.29 5.20
N LEU A 26 1.65 -18.08 4.39
CA LEU A 26 2.21 -19.19 3.62
C LEU A 26 2.09 -18.89 2.14
N GLN A 27 3.14 -19.11 1.36
CA GLN A 27 3.07 -19.07 -0.09
C GLN A 27 3.25 -20.48 -0.65
N GLN A 28 2.34 -20.90 -1.52
CA GLN A 28 2.37 -22.22 -2.14
C GLN A 28 2.27 -22.12 -3.66
N GLY A 29 3.00 -22.98 -4.35
CA GLY A 29 2.98 -23.07 -5.80
C GLY A 29 4.00 -24.08 -6.31
N ILE A 30 4.23 -24.04 -7.62
CA ILE A 30 5.13 -24.97 -8.30
C ILE A 30 6.47 -24.27 -8.57
N TYR A 31 7.55 -25.01 -8.37
CA TYR A 31 8.88 -24.64 -8.84
C TYR A 31 9.32 -25.48 -10.03
N GLN A 32 10.01 -24.84 -10.97
CA GLN A 32 10.73 -25.50 -12.05
C GLN A 32 12.08 -24.80 -12.22
N ASN A 33 13.17 -25.56 -12.17
CA ASN A 33 14.55 -25.06 -12.28
C ASN A 33 14.85 -23.90 -11.31
N GLY A 34 14.37 -23.99 -10.06
CA GLY A 34 14.55 -22.96 -9.04
C GLY A 34 13.66 -21.72 -9.19
N MET A 35 12.83 -21.63 -10.24
CA MET A 35 11.93 -20.51 -10.50
C MET A 35 10.48 -20.86 -10.14
N LYS A 36 9.73 -19.88 -9.64
CA LYS A 36 8.28 -19.98 -9.42
C LYS A 36 7.57 -20.03 -10.77
N ILE A 37 6.68 -21.00 -10.99
CA ILE A 37 5.90 -21.09 -12.24
C ILE A 37 4.42 -21.32 -11.96
N GLY A 38 3.57 -20.90 -12.91
CA GLY A 38 2.13 -21.14 -12.86
C GLY A 38 1.46 -20.45 -11.67
N LYS A 39 0.36 -21.04 -11.19
CA LYS A 39 -0.45 -20.48 -10.11
C LYS A 39 0.29 -20.54 -8.78
N TRP A 40 0.27 -19.41 -8.07
CA TRP A 40 0.79 -19.24 -6.73
C TRP A 40 -0.27 -18.63 -5.83
N GLU A 41 -0.42 -19.18 -4.63
CA GLU A 41 -1.42 -18.77 -3.65
C GLU A 41 -0.74 -18.31 -2.37
N ILE A 42 -1.24 -17.23 -1.80
CA ILE A 42 -0.84 -16.70 -0.50
C ILE A 42 -1.96 -17.05 0.47
N ASN A 43 -1.64 -17.75 1.55
CA ASN A 43 -2.57 -18.26 2.52
C ASN A 43 -2.30 -17.66 3.91
N SER A 44 -3.36 -17.38 4.65
CA SER A 44 -3.31 -17.05 6.07
C SER A 44 -4.50 -17.68 6.79
N LYS A 45 -4.26 -18.30 7.95
CA LYS A 45 -5.29 -18.99 8.76
C LYS A 45 -6.20 -19.93 7.93
N HIS A 46 -5.61 -20.66 6.97
CA HIS A 46 -6.31 -21.58 6.04
C HIS A 46 -7.23 -20.91 5.00
N LYS A 47 -7.11 -19.60 4.78
CA LYS A 47 -7.79 -18.88 3.69
C LYS A 47 -6.76 -18.41 2.66
N ILE A 48 -7.12 -18.48 1.38
CA ILE A 48 -6.37 -17.81 0.31
C ILE A 48 -6.66 -16.31 0.41
N ILE A 49 -5.61 -15.52 0.59
CA ILE A 49 -5.67 -14.06 0.81
C ILE A 49 -5.00 -13.29 -0.33
N GLY A 50 -4.26 -13.98 -1.20
CA GLY A 50 -3.66 -13.37 -2.37
C GLY A 50 -2.98 -14.40 -3.27
N GLY A 51 -2.19 -13.92 -4.23
CA GLY A 51 -1.53 -14.75 -5.22
C GLY A 51 -1.78 -14.30 -6.65
N GLY A 52 -1.34 -15.11 -7.60
CA GLY A 52 -1.43 -14.86 -9.03
C GLY A 52 -0.65 -15.90 -9.82
N ASN A 53 -0.25 -15.58 -11.05
CA ASN A 53 0.49 -16.50 -11.91
C ASN A 53 1.91 -16.02 -12.18
N TYR A 54 2.84 -16.96 -12.29
CA TYR A 54 4.18 -16.73 -12.85
C TYR A 54 4.28 -17.33 -14.25
N ASN A 55 4.95 -16.63 -15.16
CA ASN A 55 5.29 -17.13 -16.49
C ASN A 55 6.46 -18.13 -16.44
N GLU A 56 6.83 -18.71 -17.59
CA GLU A 56 7.92 -19.69 -17.70
C GLU A 56 9.31 -19.13 -17.35
N LYS A 57 9.46 -17.79 -17.34
CA LYS A 57 10.68 -17.08 -16.93
C LYS A 57 10.69 -16.75 -15.43
N GLY A 58 9.71 -17.21 -14.67
CA GLY A 58 9.60 -16.93 -13.24
C GLY A 58 9.14 -15.52 -12.89
N GLN A 59 8.52 -14.80 -13.82
CA GLN A 59 8.03 -13.44 -13.62
C GLN A 59 6.52 -13.43 -13.39
N LYS A 60 6.04 -12.53 -12.52
CA LYS A 60 4.60 -12.34 -12.31
C LYS A 60 3.92 -11.96 -13.61
N PHE A 61 2.75 -12.54 -13.89
CA PHE A 61 1.96 -12.31 -15.09
C PHE A 61 0.46 -12.38 -14.79
N GLY A 62 -0.32 -11.54 -15.48
CA GLY A 62 -1.77 -11.47 -15.38
C GLY A 62 -2.22 -10.88 -14.05
N GLN A 63 -3.42 -11.28 -13.61
CA GLN A 63 -4.03 -10.78 -12.38
C GLN A 63 -3.27 -11.26 -11.14
N TRP A 64 -3.09 -10.32 -10.21
CA TRP A 64 -2.43 -10.54 -8.93
C TRP A 64 -3.16 -9.83 -7.80
N ILE A 65 -3.13 -10.49 -6.64
CA ILE A 65 -3.50 -9.92 -5.35
C ILE A 65 -2.25 -9.97 -4.47
N GLU A 66 -1.72 -8.79 -4.16
CA GLU A 66 -0.58 -8.64 -3.25
C GLU A 66 -1.06 -8.26 -1.85
N ILE A 67 -0.26 -8.62 -0.85
CA ILE A 67 -0.50 -8.26 0.55
C ILE A 67 0.58 -7.27 1.00
N ASP A 68 0.21 -6.28 1.81
CA ASP A 68 1.21 -5.47 2.54
C ASP A 68 1.64 -6.23 3.80
N GLU A 69 2.78 -6.93 3.75
CA GLU A 69 3.23 -7.76 4.88
C GLU A 69 3.41 -6.98 6.19
N LYS A 70 3.73 -5.68 6.11
CA LYS A 70 3.84 -4.81 7.30
C LYS A 70 2.48 -4.39 7.84
N LYS A 71 1.45 -4.42 6.99
CA LYS A 71 0.06 -4.05 7.30
C LYS A 71 -0.89 -5.22 7.05
N TYR A 72 -0.47 -6.42 7.50
CA TYR A 72 -1.27 -7.64 7.48
C TYR A 72 -1.33 -8.29 8.88
N TRP A 73 -2.20 -7.75 9.71
CA TRP A 73 -2.48 -8.16 11.09
C TRP A 73 -3.95 -7.87 11.44
N GLU A 74 -4.37 -8.13 12.68
CA GLU A 74 -5.79 -8.12 13.07
C GLU A 74 -6.53 -6.80 12.80
N TYR A 75 -5.83 -5.67 12.91
CA TYR A 75 -6.42 -4.33 12.76
C TYR A 75 -5.98 -3.63 11.47
N CYS A 76 -5.23 -4.32 10.61
CA CYS A 76 -4.88 -3.82 9.29
C CYS A 76 -4.63 -4.97 8.31
N GLN A 77 -5.42 -5.07 7.25
CA GLN A 77 -5.17 -5.97 6.13
C GLN A 77 -5.30 -5.19 4.84
N LEU A 78 -4.16 -4.80 4.27
CA LEU A 78 -4.11 -4.16 2.96
C LEU A 78 -3.78 -5.16 1.86
N LEU A 79 -4.62 -5.12 0.82
CA LEU A 79 -4.51 -5.93 -0.38
C LEU A 79 -4.40 -5.02 -1.61
N TYR A 80 -3.56 -5.38 -2.57
CA TYR A 80 -3.41 -4.66 -3.83
C TYR A 80 -3.77 -5.57 -5.00
N PHE A 81 -4.77 -5.15 -5.77
CA PHE A 81 -5.30 -5.91 -6.90
C PHE A 81 -4.84 -5.23 -8.19
N GLY A 82 -4.27 -5.98 -9.12
CA GLY A 82 -3.90 -5.42 -10.40
C GLY A 82 -3.28 -6.46 -11.32
N ASN A 83 -2.71 -5.97 -12.42
CA ASN A 83 -2.10 -6.83 -13.42
C ASN A 83 -0.58 -6.66 -13.47
N TYR A 84 0.08 -7.77 -13.73
CA TYR A 84 1.48 -7.83 -14.10
C TYR A 84 1.65 -8.21 -15.57
N GLN A 85 2.65 -7.61 -16.22
CA GLN A 85 3.17 -8.02 -17.51
C GLN A 85 4.69 -8.20 -17.39
N ASP A 86 5.17 -9.42 -17.59
CA ASP A 86 6.60 -9.78 -17.50
C ASP A 86 7.29 -9.29 -16.20
N GLY A 87 6.58 -9.37 -15.08
CA GLY A 87 7.08 -8.95 -13.76
C GLY A 87 6.91 -7.46 -13.47
N ILE A 88 6.35 -6.67 -14.38
CA ILE A 88 6.10 -5.23 -14.24
C ILE A 88 4.62 -4.99 -13.93
N LYS A 89 4.32 -4.13 -12.95
CA LYS A 89 2.94 -3.71 -12.66
C LYS A 89 2.43 -2.82 -13.79
N VAL A 90 1.26 -3.14 -14.34
CA VAL A 90 0.67 -2.37 -15.45
C VAL A 90 -0.80 -2.08 -15.19
N GLY A 91 -1.29 -0.98 -15.78
CA GLY A 91 -2.69 -0.58 -15.72
C GLY A 91 -3.15 -0.19 -14.33
N ILE A 92 -4.46 -0.32 -14.08
CA ILE A 92 -5.08 0.08 -12.82
C ILE A 92 -4.74 -0.93 -11.73
N TRP A 93 -4.30 -0.39 -10.60
CA TRP A 93 -4.07 -1.11 -9.36
C TRP A 93 -4.96 -0.56 -8.27
N GLU A 94 -5.79 -1.41 -7.66
CA GLU A 94 -6.70 -1.04 -6.59
C GLU A 94 -6.10 -1.39 -5.23
N THR A 95 -6.31 -0.52 -4.24
CA THR A 95 -5.97 -0.78 -2.84
C THR A 95 -7.25 -1.08 -2.08
N HIS A 96 -7.27 -2.24 -1.45
CA HIS A 96 -8.37 -2.75 -0.67
C HIS A 96 -7.96 -2.87 0.79
N PHE A 97 -8.86 -2.47 1.68
CA PHE A 97 -8.71 -2.61 3.11
C PHE A 97 -9.78 -3.53 3.65
N CYS A 98 -9.36 -4.51 4.46
CA CYS A 98 -10.23 -5.45 5.12
C CYS A 98 -10.02 -5.40 6.63
N LEU A 99 -11.12 -5.47 7.38
CA LEU A 99 -11.13 -5.79 8.81
C LEU A 99 -11.44 -7.27 8.99
N PHE A 100 -11.23 -7.80 10.20
CA PHE A 100 -11.47 -9.23 10.50
C PHE A 100 -12.90 -9.71 10.17
N THR A 101 -13.88 -8.79 10.04
CA THR A 101 -15.26 -9.09 9.61
C THR A 101 -15.38 -9.61 8.17
N ASN A 102 -14.30 -9.58 7.37
CA ASN A 102 -14.24 -9.89 5.93
C ASN A 102 -14.94 -8.84 5.05
N ASP A 103 -15.24 -7.65 5.58
CA ASP A 103 -15.70 -6.53 4.77
C ASP A 103 -14.53 -5.92 4.00
N ILE A 104 -14.42 -6.27 2.71
CA ILE A 104 -13.42 -5.70 1.81
C ILE A 104 -13.95 -4.37 1.27
N ARG A 105 -13.16 -3.30 1.43
CA ARG A 105 -13.47 -1.98 0.89
C ARG A 105 -12.32 -1.48 0.02
N THR A 106 -12.62 -1.10 -1.22
CA THR A 106 -11.69 -0.32 -2.05
C THR A 106 -11.49 1.06 -1.42
N ILE A 107 -10.26 1.38 -1.04
CA ILE A 107 -9.89 2.65 -0.41
C ILE A 107 -9.02 3.54 -1.29
N GLY A 108 -8.52 3.00 -2.40
CA GLY A 108 -7.69 3.75 -3.33
C GLY A 108 -7.45 2.99 -4.62
N ASN A 109 -6.88 3.69 -5.58
CA ASN A 109 -6.35 3.11 -6.80
C ASN A 109 -5.26 4.00 -7.37
N GLY A 110 -4.57 3.50 -8.38
CA GLY A 110 -3.61 4.24 -9.19
C GLY A 110 -3.33 3.50 -10.49
N THR A 111 -2.70 4.17 -11.44
CA THR A 111 -2.37 3.57 -12.75
C THR A 111 -0.87 3.52 -12.94
N TYR A 112 -0.38 2.35 -13.35
CA TYR A 112 0.97 2.18 -13.89
C TYR A 112 0.92 2.17 -15.42
N ASP A 113 1.90 2.80 -16.06
CA ASP A 113 2.13 2.66 -17.50
C ASP A 113 2.76 1.29 -17.84
N GLU A 114 3.04 1.06 -19.12
CA GLU A 114 3.67 -0.17 -19.62
C GLU A 114 5.09 -0.44 -19.08
N ASN A 115 5.75 0.58 -18.53
CA ASN A 115 7.09 0.48 -17.94
C ASN A 115 7.04 0.32 -16.40
N GLY A 116 5.85 0.26 -15.81
CA GLY A 116 5.67 0.17 -14.36
C GLY A 116 5.88 1.49 -13.63
N ILE A 117 5.74 2.60 -14.34
CA ILE A 117 5.86 3.95 -13.79
C ILE A 117 4.46 4.43 -13.39
N LYS A 118 4.35 4.99 -12.18
CA LYS A 118 3.09 5.59 -11.71
C LYS A 118 2.74 6.81 -12.55
N VAL A 119 1.50 6.87 -13.03
CA VAL A 119 0.97 7.99 -13.82
C VAL A 119 -0.45 8.36 -13.39
N GLY A 120 -0.82 9.61 -13.61
CA GLY A 120 -2.18 10.11 -13.42
C GLY A 120 -2.58 10.23 -11.95
N GLN A 121 -3.88 10.08 -11.67
CA GLN A 121 -4.41 10.23 -10.32
C GLN A 121 -4.12 8.99 -9.48
N TRP A 122 -3.72 9.21 -8.23
CA TRP A 122 -3.38 8.18 -7.27
C TRP A 122 -4.04 8.43 -5.93
N THR A 123 -4.44 7.35 -5.29
CA THR A 123 -4.79 7.32 -3.87
C THR A 123 -3.83 6.39 -3.15
N GLU A 124 -3.02 6.93 -2.25
CA GLU A 124 -2.07 6.21 -1.42
C GLU A 124 -2.57 6.11 0.02
N VAL A 125 -2.11 5.10 0.75
CA VAL A 125 -2.39 4.93 2.18
C VAL A 125 -1.26 5.50 3.02
N SER A 126 -1.57 6.02 4.19
CA SER A 126 -0.56 6.40 5.18
C SER A 126 0.32 5.21 5.60
N GLU A 127 1.57 5.48 5.96
CA GLU A 127 2.44 4.48 6.59
C GLU A 127 1.88 3.99 7.93
N THR A 128 1.21 4.89 8.67
CA THR A 128 0.53 4.62 9.93
C THR A 128 -0.93 4.20 9.72
N PHE A 129 -1.28 3.64 8.55
CA PHE A 129 -2.64 3.24 8.26
C PHE A 129 -3.06 2.00 9.08
N TRP A 130 -4.17 2.11 9.82
CA TRP A 130 -4.84 1.00 10.52
C TRP A 130 -6.29 1.38 10.85
N GLU A 131 -7.04 0.48 11.50
CA GLU A 131 -8.46 0.67 11.83
C GLU A 131 -8.81 2.07 12.38
N LYS A 132 -8.00 2.63 13.30
CA LYS A 132 -8.26 3.95 13.90
C LYS A 132 -7.51 5.11 13.24
N SER A 133 -6.67 4.83 12.25
CA SER A 133 -5.94 5.84 11.48
C SER A 133 -6.07 5.55 9.99
N GLN A 134 -7.26 5.73 9.46
CA GLN A 134 -7.55 5.48 8.05
C GLN A 134 -7.25 6.73 7.23
N VAL A 135 -5.96 7.08 7.09
CA VAL A 135 -5.54 8.25 6.31
C VAL A 135 -5.11 7.86 4.90
N ILE A 136 -5.65 8.54 3.91
CA ILE A 136 -5.28 8.39 2.49
C ILE A 136 -4.78 9.71 1.90
N TYR A 137 -3.90 9.61 0.92
CA TYR A 137 -3.36 10.75 0.17
C TYR A 137 -3.86 10.68 -1.26
N LYS A 138 -4.39 11.77 -1.79
CA LYS A 138 -4.80 11.85 -3.19
C LYS A 138 -4.03 12.93 -3.92
N GLY A 139 -3.52 12.60 -5.09
CA GLY A 139 -2.84 13.56 -5.96
C GLY A 139 -2.42 12.92 -7.27
N GLN A 140 -1.55 13.62 -7.99
CA GLN A 140 -1.11 13.21 -9.32
C GLN A 140 0.34 12.73 -9.31
N TYR A 141 0.60 11.73 -10.14
CA TYR A 141 1.93 11.33 -10.56
C TYR A 141 2.17 11.70 -12.02
N GLU A 142 3.35 12.25 -12.30
CA GLU A 142 3.90 12.49 -13.63
C GLU A 142 5.26 11.82 -13.71
N ASN A 143 5.42 10.87 -14.63
CA ASN A 143 6.66 10.11 -14.82
C ASN A 143 7.19 9.49 -13.51
N GLY A 144 6.31 8.97 -12.66
CA GLY A 144 6.69 8.33 -11.41
C GLY A 144 6.98 9.29 -10.25
N ILE A 145 6.83 10.60 -10.47
CA ILE A 145 7.09 11.65 -9.49
C ILE A 145 5.76 12.30 -9.08
N LYS A 146 5.57 12.57 -7.78
CA LYS A 146 4.39 13.31 -7.29
C LYS A 146 4.41 14.74 -7.85
N SER A 147 3.33 15.16 -8.49
CA SER A 147 3.21 16.52 -9.03
C SER A 147 1.96 17.23 -8.49
N GLY A 148 2.03 18.55 -8.42
CA GLY A 148 0.90 19.41 -8.12
C GLY A 148 0.33 19.23 -6.71
N ARG A 149 -1.00 19.36 -6.59
CA ARG A 149 -1.69 19.32 -5.31
C ARG A 149 -1.85 17.88 -4.82
N TRP A 150 -1.40 17.64 -3.60
CA TRP A 150 -1.66 16.42 -2.86
C TRP A 150 -2.48 16.74 -1.61
N ASN A 151 -3.59 16.04 -1.43
CA ASN A 151 -4.53 16.23 -0.34
C ASN A 151 -4.53 15.00 0.59
N GLU A 152 -4.55 15.24 1.90
CA GLU A 152 -4.61 14.20 2.91
C GLU A 152 -6.04 14.11 3.46
N TYR A 153 -6.62 12.92 3.44
CA TYR A 153 -7.98 12.66 3.91
C TYR A 153 -7.97 11.67 5.06
N PHE A 154 -8.68 12.01 6.13
CA PHE A 154 -9.03 11.07 7.19
C PHE A 154 -10.38 10.43 6.87
N CYS A 155 -10.41 9.10 6.80
CA CYS A 155 -11.57 8.31 6.41
C CYS A 155 -12.25 7.68 7.64
N GLU A 156 -13.10 8.43 8.33
CA GLU A 156 -13.89 7.91 9.45
C GLU A 156 -15.33 7.62 8.98
N ASN A 157 -15.91 6.48 9.37
CA ASN A 157 -17.29 6.10 9.03
C ASN A 157 -17.65 6.20 7.53
N LYS A 158 -16.68 5.89 6.64
CA LYS A 158 -16.80 5.97 5.17
C LYS A 158 -16.93 7.42 4.63
N GLN A 159 -16.69 8.44 5.44
CA GLN A 159 -16.64 9.83 5.00
C GLN A 159 -15.17 10.30 4.93
N ASN A 160 -14.83 11.02 3.86
CA ASN A 160 -13.49 11.57 3.68
C ASN A 160 -13.45 13.00 4.17
N GLN A 161 -12.72 13.27 5.25
CA GLN A 161 -12.46 14.61 5.73
C GLN A 161 -11.09 15.08 5.24
N LEU A 162 -11.03 16.21 4.54
CA LEU A 162 -9.75 16.84 4.16
C LEU A 162 -9.07 17.38 5.43
N ILE A 163 -7.94 16.78 5.81
CA ILE A 163 -7.20 17.14 7.02
C ILE A 163 -5.86 17.83 6.73
N GLY A 164 -5.35 17.67 5.52
CA GLY A 164 -4.01 18.18 5.19
C GLY A 164 -3.66 18.16 3.71
N GLY A 165 -2.37 18.30 3.46
CA GLY A 165 -1.79 18.30 2.12
C GLY A 165 -1.05 19.59 1.76
N GLY A 166 -0.55 19.63 0.53
CA GLY A 166 0.26 20.72 0.00
C GLY A 166 0.62 20.51 -1.47
N MET A 167 1.67 21.20 -1.91
CA MET A 167 2.09 21.21 -3.32
C MET A 167 3.46 20.56 -3.50
N TYR A 168 3.56 19.74 -4.54
CA TYR A 168 4.82 19.27 -5.12
C TYR A 168 5.10 19.99 -6.44
N ASP A 169 6.35 20.35 -6.66
CA ASP A 169 6.80 20.92 -7.93
C ASP A 169 6.97 19.81 -9.00
N GLN A 170 7.44 20.20 -10.19
CA GLN A 170 7.71 19.28 -11.29
C GLN A 170 8.83 18.26 -11.03
N ASN A 171 9.63 18.46 -9.98
CA ASN A 171 10.70 17.55 -9.55
C ASN A 171 10.28 16.69 -8.35
N GLY A 172 9.01 16.79 -7.90
CA GLY A 172 8.52 16.06 -6.73
C GLY A 172 8.98 16.65 -5.40
N VAL A 173 9.38 17.91 -5.40
CA VAL A 173 9.85 18.61 -4.21
C VAL A 173 8.68 19.37 -3.59
N LYS A 174 8.47 19.16 -2.28
CA LYS A 174 7.45 19.91 -1.53
C LYS A 174 7.78 21.40 -1.54
N PHE A 175 6.78 22.23 -1.83
CA PHE A 175 6.92 23.68 -1.74
C PHE A 175 5.63 24.35 -1.25
N GLY A 176 5.77 25.60 -0.82
CA GLY A 176 4.65 26.42 -0.35
C GLY A 176 4.06 25.89 0.95
N ARG A 177 2.79 26.25 1.21
CA ARG A 177 2.12 25.89 2.46
C ARG A 177 1.73 24.41 2.50
N TRP A 178 2.07 23.77 3.61
CA TRP A 178 1.73 22.39 3.92
C TRP A 178 1.00 22.27 5.25
N ILE A 179 0.09 21.30 5.29
CA ILE A 179 -0.56 20.82 6.51
C ILE A 179 -0.24 19.33 6.60
N GLU A 180 0.50 18.93 7.62
CA GLU A 180 0.95 17.54 7.83
C GLU A 180 0.32 16.98 9.11
N MET A 181 -0.05 15.71 9.11
CA MET A 181 -0.52 15.06 10.33
C MET A 181 0.62 14.64 11.26
N HIS A 182 0.31 14.52 12.55
CA HIS A 182 1.20 13.95 13.56
C HIS A 182 1.43 12.45 13.31
N GLU A 183 2.59 11.91 13.70
CA GLU A 183 2.91 10.47 13.53
C GLU A 183 1.86 9.54 14.18
N TYR A 184 1.42 9.87 15.41
CA TYR A 184 0.34 9.18 16.11
C TYR A 184 -1.08 9.65 15.75
N PHE A 185 -1.28 10.26 14.58
CA PHE A 185 -2.61 10.69 14.16
C PHE A 185 -3.59 9.51 14.17
N SER A 186 -4.76 9.72 14.78
CA SER A 186 -5.84 8.72 14.85
C SER A 186 -7.19 9.39 15.16
N SER A 187 -8.27 8.61 15.16
CA SER A 187 -9.58 9.06 15.62
C SER A 187 -9.57 9.68 17.03
N GLN A 188 -8.61 9.30 17.88
CA GLN A 188 -8.47 9.82 19.24
C GLN A 188 -7.49 11.00 19.34
N LEU A 189 -6.54 11.11 18.40
CA LEU A 189 -5.47 12.10 18.42
C LEU A 189 -5.34 12.77 17.05
N GLN A 190 -6.14 13.80 16.81
CA GLN A 190 -6.15 14.51 15.52
C GLN A 190 -5.26 15.76 15.59
N ILE A 191 -3.95 15.58 15.66
CA ILE A 191 -2.97 16.67 15.66
C ILE A 191 -2.39 16.87 14.26
N ILE A 192 -2.29 18.13 13.83
CA ILE A 192 -1.66 18.54 12.57
C ILE A 192 -0.61 19.62 12.81
N TYR A 193 0.28 19.78 11.84
CA TYR A 193 1.36 20.73 11.78
C TYR A 193 1.19 21.58 10.53
N VAL A 194 1.20 22.91 10.68
CA VAL A 194 1.08 23.84 9.56
C VAL A 194 2.37 24.62 9.41
N GLY A 195 2.93 24.61 8.21
CA GLY A 195 4.14 25.35 7.89
C GLY A 195 4.32 25.52 6.40
N THR A 196 5.51 25.98 6.02
CA THR A 196 5.88 26.23 4.63
C THR A 196 7.11 25.40 4.30
N TYR A 197 7.18 24.92 3.06
CA TYR A 197 8.38 24.35 2.49
C TYR A 197 8.96 25.29 1.44
N SER A 198 10.28 25.47 1.47
CA SER A 198 11.06 26.05 0.38
C SER A 198 12.05 25.01 -0.13
N ASN A 199 11.94 24.63 -1.40
CA ASN A 199 12.79 23.62 -2.03
C ASN A 199 12.91 22.32 -1.21
N GLY A 200 11.80 21.84 -0.64
CA GLY A 200 11.76 20.59 0.12
C GLY A 200 12.25 20.70 1.56
N ILE A 201 12.71 21.88 1.99
CA ILE A 201 13.15 22.15 3.35
C ILE A 201 12.02 22.84 4.12
N LYS A 202 11.76 22.41 5.35
CA LYS A 202 10.80 23.07 6.24
C LYS A 202 11.32 24.46 6.62
N ASP A 203 10.57 25.48 6.27
CA ASP A 203 10.86 26.85 6.70
C ASP A 203 10.31 27.06 8.12
N GLN A 204 11.22 27.36 9.07
CA GLN A 204 10.89 27.56 10.48
C GLN A 204 10.24 26.33 11.16
N GLU A 205 9.85 26.47 12.44
CA GLU A 205 9.10 25.44 13.14
C GLU A 205 7.63 25.42 12.70
N PHE A 206 7.13 24.23 12.34
CA PHE A 206 5.72 24.05 12.00
C PHE A 206 4.84 24.26 13.24
N LYS A 207 3.76 25.03 13.09
CA LYS A 207 2.83 25.31 14.19
C LYS A 207 1.89 24.13 14.38
N GLN A 208 1.95 23.51 15.56
CA GLN A 208 1.04 22.46 15.96
C GLN A 208 -0.38 23.00 16.17
N LYS A 209 -1.38 22.26 15.70
CA LYS A 209 -2.81 22.51 15.93
C LYS A 209 -3.53 21.20 16.19
N LYS A 210 -4.50 21.23 17.09
CA LYS A 210 -5.50 20.16 17.19
C LYS A 210 -6.58 20.43 16.14
N LEU A 211 -6.90 19.44 15.31
CA LEU A 211 -8.14 19.50 14.51
C LEU A 211 -9.29 19.57 15.52
N GLN A 212 -9.96 20.72 15.60
CA GLN A 212 -11.14 20.83 16.44
C GLN A 212 -12.24 19.98 15.81
N ASN A 213 -12.89 19.17 16.65
CA ASN A 213 -13.98 18.26 16.28
C ASN A 213 -15.03 19.01 15.45
N PHE A 214 -15.14 18.69 14.17
CA PHE A 214 -16.35 18.98 13.40
C PHE A 214 -17.40 17.97 13.90
N ARG A 215 -18.17 18.35 14.91
CA ARG A 215 -19.42 17.65 15.27
C ARG A 215 -20.52 18.12 14.34
#